data_AF-A0A7L1BDN5-F1
#
_entry.id   AF-A0A7L1BDN5-F1
#
_cell.length_a   1.000
_cell.length_b   1.000
_cell.length_c   1.000
_cell.angle_alpha   90.00
_cell.angle_beta   90.00
_cell.angle_gamma   90.00
#
_symmetry.space_group_name_H-M   'P 1'
#
loop_
_entity.id
_entity.type
_entity.pdbx_description
1 polymer ?
#
loop_
_entity_poly.entity_id
_entity_poly.type
_entity_poly.pdbx_seq_one_letter_code
_entity_poly.pdbx_strand_id
1 'polypeptide(L)'
;LSANGKINEAEGELMHMDVKQPAKLGVRFNWFMPAAPYWVISTDYENYSLVYSCTNILWLFHMDYAWIMSRAPEMHPETVEHLKSVLQSYKIDTEKMVTTDQANCPAEM
;
A
#
# COMPACT_ATOMS: atom_id res chain seq x y z
N LEU A 1 4.63 6.33 13.56
CA LEU A 1 4.47 6.74 14.97
C LEU A 1 2.99 6.72 15.32
N SER A 2 2.61 6.19 16.48
CA SER A 2 1.28 6.48 17.01
C SER A 2 1.21 7.93 17.46
N ALA A 3 0.02 8.50 17.61
CA ALA A 3 -0.18 9.92 17.96
C ALA A 3 0.52 10.35 19.28
N ASN A 4 0.98 9.40 20.09
CA ASN A 4 1.75 9.59 21.32
C ASN A 4 3.28 9.46 21.14
N GLY A 5 3.77 9.40 19.90
CA GLY A 5 5.21 9.24 19.60
C GLY A 5 5.76 7.82 19.79
N LYS A 6 4.93 6.82 20.09
CA LYS A 6 5.38 5.43 20.22
C LYS A 6 5.54 4.77 18.84
N ILE A 7 6.66 4.09 18.64
CA ILE A 7 6.91 3.23 17.48
C ILE A 7 6.01 2.00 17.58
N ASN A 8 5.29 1.71 16.50
CA ASN A 8 4.52 0.48 16.34
C ASN A 8 5.11 -0.27 15.15
N GLU A 9 5.37 -1.56 15.35
CA GLU A 9 5.98 -2.43 14.37
C GLU A 9 5.05 -3.60 14.07
N ALA A 10 5.09 -4.06 12.82
CA ALA A 10 4.40 -5.24 12.36
C ALA A 10 5.29 -5.99 11.37
N GLU A 11 5.55 -7.26 11.63
CA GLU A 11 6.29 -8.14 10.73
C GLU A 11 5.32 -8.99 9.91
N GLY A 12 5.65 -9.24 8.65
CA GLY A 12 4.82 -10.05 7.76
C GLY A 12 5.59 -10.60 6.57
N GLU A 13 4.98 -11.59 5.93
CA GLU A 13 5.54 -12.31 4.78
C GLU A 13 4.73 -12.02 3.51
N LEU A 14 5.43 -11.88 2.38
CA LEU A 14 4.82 -11.83 1.05
C LEU A 14 4.92 -13.20 0.37
N MET A 15 3.82 -13.65 -0.21
CA MET A 15 3.68 -14.97 -0.85
C MET A 15 3.26 -14.81 -2.31
N HIS A 16 3.83 -15.63 -3.18
CA HIS A 16 3.36 -15.76 -4.57
C HIS A 16 2.06 -16.55 -4.59
N MET A 17 0.98 -15.91 -5.02
CA MET A 17 -0.34 -16.56 -5.11
C MET A 17 -0.51 -17.30 -6.44
N ASP A 18 0.02 -16.75 -7.52
CA ASP A 18 0.12 -17.38 -8.84
C ASP A 18 1.41 -16.91 -9.52
N VAL A 19 2.28 -17.86 -9.87
CA VAL A 19 3.57 -17.58 -10.51
C VAL A 19 3.39 -16.91 -11.88
N LYS A 20 2.23 -17.08 -12.54
CA LYS A 20 1.92 -16.42 -13.81
C LYS A 20 1.55 -14.94 -13.63
N GLN A 21 1.25 -14.51 -12.41
CA GLN A 21 0.87 -13.13 -12.08
C GLN A 21 1.80 -12.58 -10.97
N PRO A 22 3.09 -12.35 -11.27
CA PRO A 22 4.11 -12.05 -10.26
C PRO A 22 3.85 -10.77 -9.47
N ALA A 23 3.10 -9.82 -10.04
CA ALA A 23 2.74 -8.57 -9.37
C ALA A 23 1.56 -8.74 -8.37
N LYS A 24 0.90 -9.90 -8.33
CA LYS A 24 -0.24 -10.18 -7.46
C LYS A 24 0.18 -11.14 -6.34
N LEU A 25 0.57 -10.55 -5.23
CA LEU A 25 1.05 -11.25 -4.06
C LEU A 25 -0.06 -11.38 -3.01
N GLY A 26 0.19 -12.21 -2.00
CA GLY A 26 -0.55 -12.22 -0.75
C GLY A 26 0.37 -11.80 0.40
N VAL A 27 -0.06 -10.87 1.24
CA VAL A 27 0.67 -10.48 2.46
C VAL A 27 0.03 -11.10 3.69
N ARG A 28 0.85 -11.61 4.61
CA ARG A 28 0.40 -12.20 5.87
C ARG A 28 1.25 -11.70 7.03
N PHE A 29 0.63 -10.97 7.96
CA PHE A 29 1.26 -10.46 9.19
C PHE A 29 1.12 -11.40 10.38
N ASN A 30 0.26 -12.43 10.27
CA ASN A 30 0.04 -13.38 11.35
C ASN A 30 -0.33 -14.75 10.80
N TRP A 31 0.27 -15.81 11.34
CA TRP A 31 0.13 -17.18 10.82
C TRP A 31 -1.31 -17.70 10.84
N PHE A 32 -2.14 -17.22 11.78
CA PHE A 32 -3.55 -17.64 11.90
C PHE A 32 -4.52 -16.78 11.08
N MET A 33 -4.07 -15.66 10.50
CA MET A 33 -4.90 -14.83 9.63
C MET A 33 -4.71 -15.21 8.16
N PRO A 34 -5.78 -15.16 7.33
CA PRO A 34 -5.64 -15.36 5.90
C PRO A 34 -4.76 -14.28 5.28
N ALA A 35 -4.09 -14.61 4.19
CA ALA A 35 -3.31 -13.63 3.43
C ALA A 35 -4.25 -12.61 2.77
N ALA A 36 -3.92 -11.33 2.89
CA ALA A 36 -4.61 -10.26 2.17
C ALA A 36 -3.94 -10.04 0.80
N PRO A 37 -4.69 -9.65 -0.25
CA PRO A 37 -4.09 -9.30 -1.53
C PRO A 37 -3.08 -8.15 -1.39
N TYR A 38 -1.92 -8.27 -2.04
CA TYR A 38 -0.91 -7.23 -2.15
C TYR A 38 -0.53 -7.11 -3.63
N TRP A 39 -1.23 -6.25 -4.36
CA TRP A 39 -1.06 -6.13 -5.81
C TRP A 39 -0.25 -4.89 -6.13
N VAL A 40 0.92 -5.08 -6.73
CA VAL A 40 1.75 -3.98 -7.25
C VAL A 40 1.17 -3.55 -8.59
N ILE A 41 0.46 -2.42 -8.60
CA ILE A 41 -0.22 -1.90 -9.79
C ILE A 41 0.76 -1.22 -10.72
N SER A 42 1.68 -0.44 -10.17
CA SER A 42 2.78 0.20 -10.90
C SER A 42 3.98 0.39 -9.99
N THR A 43 5.18 0.30 -10.54
CA THR A 43 6.42 0.59 -9.83
C THR A 43 7.52 0.84 -10.87
N ASP A 44 8.41 1.77 -10.59
CA ASP A 44 9.65 1.94 -11.34
C ASP A 44 10.84 1.28 -10.62
N TYR A 45 10.59 0.62 -9.48
CA TYR A 45 11.56 -0.02 -8.58
C TYR A 45 12.54 0.92 -7.87
N GLU A 46 12.84 2.07 -8.48
CA GLU A 46 13.85 3.04 -8.05
C GLU A 46 13.28 4.18 -7.21
N ASN A 47 12.04 4.62 -7.44
CA ASN A 47 11.50 5.81 -6.79
C ASN A 47 10.13 5.56 -6.14
N TYR A 48 9.23 4.83 -6.79
CA TYR A 48 7.86 4.67 -6.30
C TYR A 48 7.32 3.26 -6.43
N SER A 49 6.30 2.95 -5.62
CA SER A 49 5.39 1.86 -5.89
C SER A 49 3.94 2.25 -5.57
N LEU A 50 3.02 1.75 -6.39
CA LEU A 50 1.58 1.85 -6.21
C LEU A 50 1.04 0.46 -5.90
N VAL A 51 0.55 0.27 -4.68
CA VAL A 51 0.03 -1.00 -4.19
C VAL A 51 -1.45 -0.89 -3.91
N TYR A 52 -2.20 -1.92 -4.28
CA TYR A 52 -3.63 -2.04 -4.02
C TYR A 52 -3.96 -3.37 -3.33
N SER A 53 -4.89 -3.33 -2.39
CA SER A 53 -5.46 -4.49 -1.72
C SER A 53 -6.97 -4.36 -1.71
N CYS A 54 -7.69 -5.41 -2.06
CA CYS A 54 -9.16 -5.43 -1.98
C CYS A 54 -9.63 -6.81 -1.55
N THR A 55 -10.42 -6.86 -0.49
CA THR A 55 -10.96 -8.10 0.08
C THR A 55 -12.48 -8.02 0.11
N ASN A 56 -13.14 -9.01 -0.51
CA ASN A 56 -14.59 -9.15 -0.45
C ASN A 56 -15.00 -9.80 0.88
N ILE A 57 -15.94 -9.19 1.60
CA ILE A 57 -16.49 -9.72 2.85
C ILE A 57 -17.87 -10.30 2.59
N LEU A 58 -17.96 -11.63 2.65
CA LEU A 58 -19.22 -12.40 2.56
C LEU A 58 -20.14 -11.98 1.40
N TRP A 59 -19.56 -11.46 0.30
CA TRP A 59 -20.26 -10.92 -0.87
C TRP A 59 -21.16 -9.69 -0.60
N LEU A 60 -21.13 -9.11 0.59
CA LEU A 60 -21.96 -7.96 0.97
C LEU A 60 -21.29 -6.63 0.64
N PHE A 61 -19.98 -6.54 0.88
CA PHE A 61 -19.17 -5.36 0.59
C PHE A 61 -17.71 -5.76 0.40
N HIS A 62 -16.89 -4.81 -0.04
CA HIS A 62 -15.44 -4.95 -0.10
C HIS A 62 -14.78 -3.94 0.85
N MET A 63 -13.61 -4.31 1.36
CA MET A 63 -12.69 -3.37 1.97
C MET A 63 -11.45 -3.29 1.09
N ASP A 64 -11.10 -2.08 0.71
CA ASP A 64 -9.96 -1.80 -0.13
C ASP A 64 -9.00 -0.80 0.51
N TYR A 65 -7.76 -0.90 0.11
CA TYR A 65 -6.67 -0.05 0.55
C TYR A 65 -5.74 0.20 -0.63
N ALA A 66 -5.24 1.42 -0.73
CA ALA A 66 -4.23 1.79 -1.70
C ALA A 66 -3.08 2.52 -1.00
N TRP A 67 -1.85 2.21 -1.40
CA TRP A 67 -0.65 2.86 -0.90
C TRP A 67 0.17 3.38 -2.07
N ILE A 68 0.52 4.67 -2.02
CA ILE A 68 1.58 5.27 -2.82
C ILE A 68 2.80 5.33 -1.91
N MET A 69 3.85 4.63 -2.28
CA MET A 69 5.09 4.53 -1.51
C MET A 69 6.24 5.18 -2.28
N SER A 70 7.16 5.81 -1.56
CA SER A 70 8.34 6.49 -2.09
C SER A 70 9.62 5.92 -1.47
N ARG A 71 10.74 5.96 -2.21
CA ARG A 71 12.08 5.73 -1.65
C ARG A 71 12.62 6.93 -0.88
N ALA A 72 12.12 8.14 -1.15
CA ALA A 72 12.46 9.37 -0.45
C ALA A 72 11.30 9.84 0.45
N PRO A 73 11.57 10.59 1.53
CA PRO A 73 10.52 11.11 2.43
C PRO A 73 9.46 11.95 1.71
N GLU A 74 9.86 12.66 0.66
CA GLU A 74 8.98 13.44 -0.19
C GLU A 74 8.95 12.87 -1.61
N MET A 75 7.79 12.99 -2.26
CA MET A 75 7.58 12.60 -3.66
C MET A 75 7.07 13.83 -4.42
N HIS A 76 7.50 13.99 -5.68
CA HIS A 76 7.03 15.11 -6.50
C HIS A 76 5.50 15.07 -6.65
N PRO A 77 4.78 16.21 -6.50
CA PRO A 77 3.32 16.24 -6.56
C PRO A 77 2.75 15.65 -7.86
N GLU A 78 3.40 15.91 -8.99
CA GLU A 78 3.00 15.37 -10.30
C GLU A 78 3.03 13.83 -10.33
N THR A 79 4.01 13.20 -9.66
CA THR A 79 4.08 11.75 -9.55
C THR A 79 2.91 11.22 -8.72
N VAL A 80 2.57 11.89 -7.61
CA VAL A 80 1.42 11.52 -6.77
C VAL A 80 0.11 11.65 -7.56
N GLU A 81 -0.08 12.73 -8.30
CA GLU A 81 -1.25 12.95 -9.16
C GLU A 81 -1.36 11.90 -10.26
N HIS A 82 -0.25 11.57 -10.92
CA HIS A 82 -0.20 10.51 -11.91
C HIS A 82 -0.63 9.16 -11.32
N LEU A 83 -0.09 8.76 -10.16
CA LEU A 83 -0.43 7.49 -9.52
C LEU A 83 -1.89 7.46 -9.04
N LYS A 84 -2.43 8.60 -8.57
CA LYS A 84 -3.86 8.72 -8.28
C LYS A 84 -4.72 8.56 -9.55
N SER A 85 -4.30 9.13 -10.68
CA SER A 85 -5.03 8.95 -11.96
C SER A 85 -5.04 7.49 -12.43
N VAL A 86 -3.97 6.74 -12.15
CA VAL A 86 -3.92 5.29 -12.42
C VAL A 86 -4.98 4.56 -11.59
N LEU A 87 -5.08 4.83 -10.28
CA LEU A 87 -6.14 4.27 -9.43
C LEU A 87 -7.56 4.64 -9.92
N GLN A 88 -7.77 5.90 -10.27
CA GLN A 88 -9.06 6.39 -10.78
C GLN A 88 -9.45 5.72 -12.10
N SER A 89 -8.49 5.37 -12.97
CA SER A 89 -8.75 4.62 -14.19
C SER A 89 -9.36 3.22 -13.92
N TYR A 90 -9.08 2.65 -12.75
CA TYR A 90 -9.68 1.42 -12.24
C TYR A 90 -10.94 1.65 -11.38
N LYS A 91 -11.46 2.89 -11.33
CA LYS A 91 -12.62 3.31 -10.52
C LYS A 91 -12.40 3.18 -9.01
N ILE A 92 -11.16 3.30 -8.57
CA ILE A 92 -10.81 3.35 -7.14
C ILE A 92 -10.86 4.81 -6.69
N ASP A 93 -11.60 5.09 -5.62
CA ASP A 93 -11.77 6.42 -5.06
C ASP A 93 -10.48 6.86 -4.32
N THR A 94 -9.90 7.97 -4.76
CA THR A 94 -8.68 8.54 -4.19
C THR A 94 -8.92 9.70 -3.24
N GLU A 95 -10.17 10.17 -3.08
CA GLU A 95 -10.51 11.31 -2.22
C GLU A 95 -10.26 11.00 -0.73
N LYS A 96 -10.35 9.72 -0.36
CA LYS A 96 -10.11 9.22 1.00
C LYS A 96 -8.63 8.97 1.32
N MET A 97 -7.74 9.14 0.35
CA MET A 97 -6.32 8.97 0.59
C MET A 97 -5.79 10.12 1.46
N VAL A 98 -5.04 9.76 2.51
CA VAL A 98 -4.44 10.72 3.44
C VAL A 98 -2.93 10.72 3.23
N THR A 99 -2.34 11.91 3.16
CA THR A 99 -0.88 12.08 3.11
C THR A 99 -0.27 11.74 4.46
N THR A 100 0.73 10.84 4.47
CA THR A 100 1.51 10.52 5.66
C THR A 100 2.51 11.64 5.96
N ASP A 101 2.58 12.12 7.19
CA ASP A 101 3.64 13.04 7.64
C ASP A 101 4.98 12.30 7.72
N GLN A 102 5.93 12.73 6.89
CA GLN A 102 7.31 12.23 6.85
C GLN A 102 8.34 13.27 7.31
N ALA A 103 7.91 14.47 7.72
CA ALA A 103 8.81 15.55 8.14
C ALA A 103 9.25 15.41 9.61
N ASN A 104 8.37 14.87 10.46
CA ASN A 104 8.60 14.75 11.91
C ASN A 104 8.95 13.32 12.33
N CYS A 105 9.80 12.63 11.56
CA CYS A 105 10.25 11.28 11.85
C CYS A 105 11.52 11.28 12.74
N PRO A 106 11.68 10.30 13.66
CA PRO A 106 12.91 10.17 14.44
C PRO A 106 14.10 9.86 13.50
N ALA A 107 15.28 10.41 13.82
CA ALA A 107 16.49 10.24 13.00
C ALA A 107 17.07 8.82 13.02
N GLU A 108 16.60 7.97 13.94
CA GLU A 108 17.02 6.58 14.09
C GLU A 108 15.78 5.67 13.99
N MET A 109 15.75 4.87 12.94
CA MET A 109 14.94 3.65 12.79
C MET A 109 15.91 2.49 12.60
#